data_AF-A0A497J4Z0-F1
#
_entry.id   AF-A0A497J4Z0-F1
#
_cell.length_a   1.000
_cell.length_b   1.000
_cell.length_c   1.000
_cell.angle_alpha   90.00
_cell.angle_beta   90.00
_cell.angle_gamma   90.00
#
_symmetry.space_group_name_H-M   'P 1'
#
loop_
_entity.id
_entity.type
_entity.pdbx_description
1 polymer ?
#
loop_
_entity_poly.entity_id
_entity_poly.type
_entity_poly.pdbx_seq_one_letter_code
_entity_poly.pdbx_strand_id
1 'polypeptide(L)'
;MECFGLDIHNPSNISDFINFVDTSNKVKGKPIYYWINEKDKEIPKNAGYVALVNCTNVTVKDLALSGNEQGVLLAYTKNSEIENVNASNNYDAGIQLYYSSNNTILSNNFSEQFSCGIVLVNSSHNKVVNNTANSNNWDGIYLSHSSNNTIYNNNASNNVYGITLWDSSNNTIYLNNFINNRYNIYSHSSTNIWNSTEKITYTYNGNTYTNYLGN
;
A
#
# COMPACT_ATOMS: atom_id res chain seq x y z
N MET A 1 14.02 3.15 -20.16
CA MET A 1 12.54 3.21 -20.15
C MET A 1 12.22 4.40 -19.28
N GLU A 2 11.53 5.41 -19.80
CA GLU A 2 11.13 6.57 -18.98
C GLU A 2 9.94 6.13 -18.12
N CYS A 3 10.12 6.15 -16.78
CA CYS A 3 9.02 5.98 -15.84
C CYS A 3 8.37 7.35 -15.57
N PHE A 4 7.09 7.34 -15.26
CA PHE A 4 6.38 8.55 -14.82
C PHE A 4 6.00 8.41 -13.34
N GLY A 5 6.32 9.42 -12.55
CA GLY A 5 5.94 9.50 -11.15
C GLY A 5 6.87 10.44 -10.41
N LEU A 6 6.73 10.50 -9.09
CA LEU A 6 7.54 11.38 -8.28
C LEU A 6 8.62 10.59 -7.57
N ASP A 7 9.86 10.79 -8.01
CA ASP A 7 11.03 10.38 -7.24
C ASP A 7 11.31 11.44 -6.18
N ILE A 8 10.79 11.21 -4.97
CA ILE A 8 10.97 12.14 -3.84
C ILE A 8 11.82 11.46 -2.78
N HIS A 9 13.05 11.95 -2.64
CA HIS A 9 13.96 11.47 -1.61
C HIS A 9 13.67 12.18 -0.28
N ASN A 10 13.22 11.43 0.72
CA ASN A 10 12.97 11.90 2.08
C ASN A 10 12.05 13.15 2.16
N PRO A 11 10.83 13.09 1.59
CA PRO A 11 9.90 14.20 1.69
C PRO A 11 9.57 14.51 3.15
N SER A 12 9.54 15.79 3.48
CA SER A 12 9.24 16.26 4.84
C SER A 12 8.09 17.27 4.88
N ASN A 13 7.73 17.86 3.74
CA ASN A 13 6.68 18.87 3.64
C ASN A 13 5.70 18.55 2.51
N ILE A 14 4.44 18.98 2.68
CA ILE A 14 3.43 18.85 1.63
C ILE A 14 3.84 19.48 0.30
N SER A 15 4.61 20.58 0.35
CA SER A 15 5.13 21.28 -0.83
C SER A 15 5.98 20.39 -1.72
N ASP A 16 6.65 19.37 -1.17
CA ASP A 16 7.47 18.41 -1.91
C ASP A 16 6.63 17.56 -2.88
N PHE A 17 5.31 17.52 -2.64
CA PHE A 17 4.33 16.80 -3.43
C PHE A 17 3.42 17.73 -4.25
N ILE A 18 3.60 19.06 -4.24
CA ILE A 18 2.72 19.94 -5.02
C ILE A 18 3.28 20.06 -6.45
N ASN A 19 2.63 19.36 -7.39
CA ASN A 19 2.95 19.41 -8.81
C ASN A 19 1.68 19.65 -9.63
N PHE A 20 1.74 20.61 -10.55
CA PHE A 20 0.63 20.90 -11.45
C PHE A 20 0.75 20.03 -12.70
N VAL A 21 0.06 18.89 -12.69
CA VAL A 21 0.00 17.96 -13.83
C VAL A 21 -1.43 17.85 -14.30
N ASP A 22 -1.70 18.29 -15.52
CA ASP A 22 -3.00 18.12 -16.15
C ASP A 22 -3.12 16.79 -16.89
N THR A 23 -4.35 16.45 -17.29
CA THR A 23 -4.70 15.20 -17.98
C THR A 23 -4.23 15.12 -19.43
N SER A 24 -3.61 16.17 -19.98
CA SER A 24 -2.95 16.09 -21.30
C SER A 24 -1.66 15.28 -21.23
N ASN A 25 -1.04 15.22 -20.05
CA ASN A 25 0.06 14.34 -19.75
C ASN A 25 -0.43 12.89 -19.66
N LYS A 26 0.34 11.96 -20.25
CA LYS A 26 -0.07 10.57 -20.41
C LYS A 26 1.02 9.58 -20.05
N VAL A 27 0.61 8.47 -19.45
CA VAL A 27 1.41 7.25 -19.33
C VAL A 27 0.82 6.22 -20.28
N LYS A 28 1.61 5.74 -21.25
CA LYS A 28 1.17 4.76 -22.25
C LYS A 28 -0.17 5.14 -22.93
N GLY A 29 -0.33 6.43 -23.23
CA GLY A 29 -1.53 6.97 -23.87
C GLY A 29 -2.73 7.25 -22.95
N LYS A 30 -2.66 6.91 -21.66
CA LYS A 30 -3.71 7.15 -20.66
C LYS A 30 -3.45 8.40 -19.82
N PRO A 31 -4.46 9.21 -19.48
CA PRO A 31 -4.28 10.43 -18.69
C PRO A 31 -3.68 10.18 -17.30
N ILE A 32 -2.86 11.13 -16.85
CA ILE A 32 -2.42 11.22 -15.46
C ILE A 32 -3.49 11.95 -14.64
N TYR A 33 -3.84 11.38 -13.48
CA TYR A 33 -4.69 12.02 -12.49
C TYR A 33 -3.86 12.39 -11.27
N TYR A 34 -3.39 13.64 -11.28
CA TYR A 34 -2.68 14.26 -10.17
C TYR A 34 -3.61 15.22 -9.44
N TRP A 35 -4.24 14.74 -8.36
CA TRP A 35 -5.24 15.50 -7.62
C TRP A 35 -4.64 16.17 -6.39
N ILE A 36 -4.96 17.45 -6.23
CA ILE A 36 -4.52 18.26 -5.10
C ILE A 36 -5.76 18.84 -4.43
N ASN A 37 -5.89 18.67 -3.11
CA ASN A 37 -7.01 19.19 -2.30
C ASN A 37 -8.40 18.70 -2.74
N GLU A 38 -8.48 17.56 -3.43
CA GLU A 38 -9.74 17.00 -3.90
C GLU A 38 -10.43 16.20 -2.80
N LYS A 39 -11.77 16.20 -2.85
CA LYS A 39 -12.60 15.50 -1.88
C LYS A 39 -13.84 14.87 -2.48
N ASP A 40 -14.30 13.78 -1.88
CA ASP A 40 -15.59 13.15 -2.17
C ASP A 40 -15.73 12.74 -3.66
N LYS A 41 -14.65 12.19 -4.22
CA LYS A 41 -14.53 11.90 -5.66
C LYS A 41 -13.94 10.52 -5.92
N GLU A 42 -14.28 9.96 -7.07
CA GLU A 42 -13.70 8.70 -7.58
C GLU A 42 -12.81 9.00 -8.79
N ILE A 43 -11.61 8.42 -8.81
CA ILE A 43 -10.68 8.54 -9.93
C ILE A 43 -11.28 7.89 -11.20
N PRO A 44 -11.22 8.56 -12.36
CA PRO A 44 -11.69 7.96 -13.61
C PRO A 44 -10.94 6.68 -13.98
N LYS A 45 -11.69 5.67 -14.46
CA LYS A 45 -11.19 4.31 -14.77
C LYS A 45 -10.17 4.22 -15.90
N ASN A 46 -9.94 5.32 -16.62
CA ASN A 46 -8.96 5.42 -17.70
C ASN A 46 -7.60 5.99 -17.25
N ALA A 47 -7.35 6.12 -15.95
CA ALA A 47 -6.08 6.60 -15.42
C ALA A 47 -4.87 5.76 -15.88
N GLY A 48 -3.78 6.44 -16.22
CA GLY A 48 -2.45 5.85 -16.46
C GLY A 48 -1.53 5.92 -15.23
N TYR A 49 -1.77 6.91 -14.36
CA TYR A 49 -1.10 7.12 -13.09
C TYR A 49 -2.04 7.90 -12.16
N VAL A 50 -1.92 7.66 -10.86
CA VAL A 50 -2.74 8.30 -9.83
C VAL A 50 -1.85 8.83 -8.71
N ALA A 51 -1.96 10.14 -8.45
CA ALA A 51 -1.39 10.77 -7.27
C ALA A 51 -2.46 11.60 -6.56
N LEU A 52 -2.61 11.37 -5.27
CA LEU A 52 -3.52 12.08 -4.39
C LEU A 52 -2.71 12.86 -3.36
N VAL A 53 -2.78 14.19 -3.42
CA VAL A 53 -2.05 15.09 -2.53
C VAL A 53 -3.04 15.91 -1.73
N ASN A 54 -3.00 15.78 -0.40
CA ASN A 54 -3.94 16.42 0.52
C ASN A 54 -5.42 16.17 0.16
N CYS A 55 -5.72 14.97 -0.32
CA CYS A 55 -7.07 14.59 -0.69
C CYS A 55 -7.81 13.98 0.50
N THR A 56 -9.14 13.99 0.47
CA THR A 56 -9.96 13.38 1.53
C THR A 56 -11.15 12.64 0.95
N ASN A 57 -11.42 11.42 1.40
CA ASN A 57 -12.59 10.66 0.93
C ASN A 57 -12.59 10.49 -0.60
N VAL A 58 -11.45 10.06 -1.14
CA VAL A 58 -11.28 9.74 -2.56
C VAL A 58 -11.27 8.24 -2.75
N THR A 59 -11.90 7.76 -3.81
CA THR A 59 -11.88 6.35 -4.21
C THR A 59 -10.99 6.15 -5.44
N VAL A 60 -10.07 5.20 -5.37
CA VAL A 60 -9.27 4.73 -6.51
C VAL A 60 -9.61 3.27 -6.72
N LYS A 61 -10.26 2.92 -7.84
CA LYS A 61 -10.63 1.54 -8.09
C LYS A 61 -10.67 1.11 -9.54
N ASP A 62 -10.57 -0.20 -9.75
CA ASP A 62 -10.67 -0.86 -11.05
C ASP A 62 -9.63 -0.37 -12.07
N LEU A 63 -8.39 -0.19 -11.63
CA LEU A 63 -7.31 0.35 -12.46
C LEU A 63 -6.20 -0.67 -12.72
N ALA A 64 -5.55 -0.54 -13.89
CA ALA A 64 -4.34 -1.25 -14.23
C ALA A 64 -3.21 -0.25 -14.49
N LEU A 65 -2.20 -0.21 -13.61
CA LEU A 65 -1.18 0.83 -13.52
C LEU A 65 0.23 0.21 -13.63
N SER A 66 0.99 0.56 -14.67
CA SER A 66 2.30 -0.07 -14.90
C SER A 66 3.28 0.84 -15.61
N GLY A 67 4.58 0.67 -15.34
CA GLY A 67 5.63 1.50 -15.92
C GLY A 67 5.66 2.92 -15.33
N ASN A 68 5.18 3.08 -14.10
CA ASN A 68 5.27 4.31 -13.33
C ASN A 68 6.41 4.21 -12.31
N GLU A 69 6.68 5.31 -11.60
CA GLU A 69 7.49 5.26 -10.38
C GLU A 69 6.72 4.51 -9.29
N GLN A 70 5.57 5.06 -8.89
CA GLN A 70 4.58 4.37 -8.07
C GLN A 70 3.36 3.98 -8.91
N GLY A 71 2.69 2.87 -8.62
CA GLY A 71 1.37 2.60 -9.20
C GLY A 71 0.35 3.65 -8.74
N VAL A 72 0.24 3.83 -7.43
CA VAL A 72 -0.59 4.85 -6.77
C VAL A 72 0.21 5.58 -5.70
N LEU A 73 0.17 6.91 -5.69
CA LEU A 73 0.76 7.75 -4.66
C LEU A 73 -0.32 8.43 -3.80
N LEU A 74 -0.22 8.30 -2.49
CA LEU A 74 -0.99 9.07 -1.51
C LEU A 74 -0.02 9.91 -0.67
N ALA A 75 -0.16 11.23 -0.71
CA ALA A 75 0.56 12.16 0.14
C ALA A 75 -0.42 13.01 0.94
N TYR A 76 -0.29 13.07 2.27
CA TYR A 76 -1.19 13.82 3.14
C TYR A 76 -2.69 13.50 2.93
N THR A 77 -2.99 12.29 2.43
CA THR A 77 -4.35 11.90 2.04
C THR A 77 -5.00 11.10 3.18
N LYS A 78 -6.30 11.34 3.39
CA LYS A 78 -7.03 10.72 4.49
C LYS A 78 -8.41 10.21 4.12
N ASN A 79 -8.90 9.23 4.87
CA ASN A 79 -10.26 8.68 4.72
C ASN A 79 -10.55 8.18 3.29
N SER A 80 -9.54 7.77 2.54
CA SER A 80 -9.66 7.35 1.15
C SER A 80 -9.61 5.83 1.01
N GLU A 81 -10.15 5.32 -0.09
CA GLU A 81 -10.23 3.90 -0.38
C GLU A 81 -9.53 3.58 -1.70
N ILE A 82 -8.66 2.58 -1.67
CA ILE A 82 -7.95 2.06 -2.83
C ILE A 82 -8.31 0.58 -2.95
N GLU A 83 -9.06 0.25 -3.98
CA GLU A 83 -9.70 -1.05 -4.14
C GLU A 83 -9.50 -1.62 -5.55
N ASN A 84 -9.20 -2.91 -5.67
CA ASN A 84 -9.15 -3.59 -6.97
C ASN A 84 -8.24 -2.89 -8.01
N VAL A 85 -7.10 -2.37 -7.56
CA VAL A 85 -6.03 -1.86 -8.41
C VAL A 85 -5.03 -2.96 -8.67
N ASN A 86 -4.68 -3.16 -9.94
CA ASN A 86 -3.60 -4.02 -10.38
C ASN A 86 -2.42 -3.17 -10.83
N ALA A 87 -1.37 -3.10 -10.01
CA ALA A 87 -0.13 -2.42 -10.36
C ALA A 87 1.02 -3.41 -10.50
N SER A 88 1.81 -3.29 -11.58
CA SER A 88 3.00 -4.12 -11.82
C SER A 88 4.04 -3.40 -12.66
N ASN A 89 5.29 -3.85 -12.58
CA ASN A 89 6.41 -3.26 -13.32
C ASN A 89 6.56 -1.75 -13.08
N ASN A 90 6.31 -1.28 -11.85
CA ASN A 90 6.63 0.08 -11.43
C ASN A 90 8.01 0.10 -10.76
N TYR A 91 8.72 1.22 -10.89
CA TYR A 91 10.13 1.34 -10.49
C TYR A 91 10.34 1.34 -8.98
N ASP A 92 9.44 1.97 -8.23
CA ASP A 92 9.45 1.96 -6.78
C ASP A 92 8.37 1.02 -6.23
N ALA A 93 7.15 1.53 -6.05
CA ALA A 93 6.10 0.83 -5.31
C ALA A 93 4.82 0.59 -6.11
N GLY A 94 4.06 -0.44 -5.76
CA GLY A 94 2.71 -0.63 -6.30
C GLY A 94 1.77 0.43 -5.74
N ILE A 95 1.93 0.72 -4.45
CA ILE A 95 1.34 1.87 -3.76
C ILE A 95 2.28 2.43 -2.70
N GLN A 96 2.32 3.75 -2.59
CA GLN A 96 3.11 4.45 -1.58
C GLN A 96 2.28 5.52 -0.85
N LEU A 97 2.30 5.48 0.47
CA LEU A 97 1.65 6.43 1.36
C LEU A 97 2.70 7.24 2.12
N TYR A 98 2.60 8.57 2.02
CA TYR A 98 3.37 9.53 2.80
C TYR A 98 2.43 10.37 3.66
N TYR A 99 2.69 10.47 4.97
CA TYR A 99 1.93 11.31 5.91
C TYR A 99 0.41 11.11 5.80
N SER A 100 -0.02 9.88 5.46
CA SER A 100 -1.40 9.58 5.08
C SER A 100 -2.05 8.67 6.13
N SER A 101 -3.29 8.94 6.49
CA SER A 101 -3.94 8.27 7.63
C SER A 101 -5.40 7.93 7.38
N ASN A 102 -5.91 6.91 8.08
CA ASN A 102 -7.32 6.50 7.99
C ASN A 102 -7.73 6.07 6.57
N ASN A 103 -6.79 5.58 5.76
CA ASN A 103 -7.09 5.04 4.43
C ASN A 103 -7.28 3.53 4.48
N THR A 104 -8.07 3.02 3.54
CA THR A 104 -8.28 1.58 3.34
C THR A 104 -7.68 1.14 2.02
N ILE A 105 -6.72 0.21 2.09
CA ILE A 105 -6.08 -0.44 0.95
C ILE A 105 -6.61 -1.88 0.91
N LEU A 106 -7.55 -2.15 0.01
CA LEU A 106 -8.37 -3.36 0.02
C LEU A 106 -8.31 -4.12 -1.32
N SER A 107 -8.04 -5.42 -1.27
CA SER A 107 -8.20 -6.29 -2.45
C SER A 107 -7.43 -5.84 -3.71
N ASN A 108 -6.23 -5.30 -3.53
CA ASN A 108 -5.36 -4.89 -4.64
C ASN A 108 -4.32 -5.96 -4.98
N ASN A 109 -3.77 -5.85 -6.19
CA ASN A 109 -2.60 -6.62 -6.63
C ASN A 109 -1.43 -5.66 -6.91
N PHE A 110 -0.42 -5.65 -6.05
CA PHE A 110 0.77 -4.83 -6.11
C PHE A 110 2.02 -5.71 -6.22
N SER A 111 2.08 -6.45 -7.32
CA SER A 111 3.08 -7.51 -7.53
C SER A 111 4.03 -7.17 -8.66
N GLU A 112 5.22 -7.76 -8.65
CA GLU A 112 6.24 -7.56 -9.69
C GLU A 112 6.68 -6.08 -9.80
N GLN A 113 6.83 -5.39 -8.66
CA GLN A 113 7.50 -4.09 -8.62
C GLN A 113 9.02 -4.26 -8.58
N PHE A 114 9.72 -3.26 -9.10
CA PHE A 114 11.18 -3.22 -9.06
C PHE A 114 11.75 -2.88 -7.67
N SER A 115 10.92 -2.40 -6.73
CA SER A 115 11.23 -2.27 -5.30
C SER A 115 10.17 -2.98 -4.45
N CYS A 116 9.13 -2.28 -3.96
CA CYS A 116 8.23 -2.79 -2.91
C CYS A 116 6.77 -2.91 -3.38
N GLY A 117 5.97 -3.79 -2.78
CA GLY A 117 4.54 -3.86 -3.10
C GLY A 117 3.75 -2.70 -2.50
N ILE A 118 3.71 -2.64 -1.17
CA ILE A 118 2.96 -1.65 -0.37
C ILE A 118 3.91 -0.93 0.57
N VAL A 119 3.95 0.40 0.49
CA VAL A 119 4.87 1.24 1.28
C VAL A 119 4.09 2.27 2.10
N LEU A 120 4.29 2.29 3.41
CA LEU A 120 3.75 3.28 4.34
C LEU A 120 4.90 4.02 5.04
N VAL A 121 4.98 5.33 4.84
CA VAL A 121 5.99 6.20 5.45
C VAL A 121 5.28 7.32 6.21
N ASN A 122 5.57 7.43 7.51
CA ASN A 122 4.89 8.38 8.41
C ASN A 122 3.35 8.28 8.34
N SER A 123 2.82 7.08 8.10
CA SER A 123 1.43 6.84 7.71
C SER A 123 0.76 5.90 8.71
N SER A 124 0.00 6.50 9.64
CA SER A 124 -0.61 5.79 10.77
C SER A 124 -2.11 5.61 10.59
N HIS A 125 -2.71 4.65 11.31
CA HIS A 125 -4.17 4.42 11.31
C HIS A 125 -4.77 3.98 9.96
N ASN A 126 -3.99 3.30 9.10
CA ASN A 126 -4.48 2.75 7.84
C ASN A 126 -4.88 1.27 8.00
N LYS A 127 -5.74 0.80 7.10
CA LYS A 127 -6.14 -0.59 6.98
C LYS A 127 -5.59 -1.17 5.69
N VAL A 128 -4.77 -2.21 5.78
CA VAL A 128 -4.20 -2.94 4.63
C VAL A 128 -4.72 -4.37 4.67
N VAL A 129 -5.66 -4.68 3.79
CA VAL A 129 -6.47 -5.90 3.87
C VAL A 129 -6.65 -6.59 2.52
N ASN A 130 -6.55 -7.91 2.49
CA ASN A 130 -6.82 -8.73 1.30
C ASN A 130 -5.96 -8.41 0.07
N ASN A 131 -4.79 -7.76 0.24
CA ASN A 131 -3.94 -7.41 -0.89
C ASN A 131 -2.97 -8.55 -1.23
N THR A 132 -2.57 -8.60 -2.49
CA THR A 132 -1.43 -9.41 -2.96
C THR A 132 -0.26 -8.49 -3.26
N ALA A 133 0.87 -8.73 -2.62
CA ALA A 133 2.12 -8.00 -2.80
C ALA A 133 3.27 -9.00 -2.96
N ASN A 134 3.25 -9.77 -4.05
CA ASN A 134 4.18 -10.87 -4.27
C ASN A 134 5.21 -10.57 -5.36
N SER A 135 6.31 -11.31 -5.33
CA SER A 135 7.34 -11.25 -6.38
C SER A 135 7.90 -9.84 -6.61
N ASN A 136 7.91 -9.01 -5.58
CA ASN A 136 8.56 -7.71 -5.60
C ASN A 136 10.05 -7.89 -5.29
N ASN A 137 10.90 -7.07 -5.90
CA ASN A 137 12.35 -7.21 -5.78
C ASN A 137 12.87 -6.97 -4.36
N TRP A 138 12.11 -6.28 -3.51
CA TRP A 138 12.45 -5.99 -2.11
C TRP A 138 11.34 -6.45 -1.15
N ASP A 139 10.49 -5.56 -0.68
CA ASP A 139 9.54 -5.85 0.39
C ASP A 139 8.14 -6.07 -0.20
N GLY A 140 7.42 -7.07 0.30
CA GLY A 140 5.98 -7.17 0.05
C GLY A 140 5.25 -5.99 0.70
N ILE A 141 5.48 -5.79 1.99
CA ILE A 141 4.91 -4.70 2.78
C ILE A 141 6.00 -4.02 3.60
N TYR A 142 6.16 -2.71 3.45
CA TYR A 142 7.15 -1.92 4.19
C TYR A 142 6.48 -0.79 4.97
N LEU A 143 6.79 -0.69 6.27
CA LEU A 143 6.36 0.36 7.16
C LEU A 143 7.56 1.07 7.78
N SER A 144 7.59 2.41 7.68
CA SER A 144 8.54 3.28 8.36
C SER A 144 7.81 4.38 9.12
N HIS A 145 8.11 4.54 10.41
CA HIS A 145 7.48 5.53 11.29
C HIS A 145 5.94 5.50 11.22
N SER A 146 5.36 4.31 11.05
CA SER A 146 3.96 4.10 10.68
C SER A 146 3.30 3.20 11.73
N SER A 147 2.63 3.82 12.68
CA SER A 147 2.08 3.14 13.86
C SER A 147 0.56 2.98 13.78
N ASN A 148 0.01 2.11 14.61
CA ASN A 148 -1.45 1.94 14.75
C ASN A 148 -2.18 1.54 13.46
N ASN A 149 -1.53 0.82 12.53
CA ASN A 149 -2.17 0.27 11.34
C ASN A 149 -2.75 -1.13 11.61
N THR A 150 -3.74 -1.53 10.82
CA THR A 150 -4.31 -2.88 10.84
C THR A 150 -4.00 -3.58 9.53
N ILE A 151 -3.21 -4.66 9.56
CA ILE A 151 -2.69 -5.36 8.39
C ILE A 151 -3.09 -6.82 8.47
N TYR A 152 -4.02 -7.26 7.63
CA TYR A 152 -4.49 -8.65 7.72
C TYR A 152 -4.96 -9.26 6.42
N ASN A 153 -4.87 -10.59 6.35
CA ASN A 153 -5.29 -11.38 5.20
C ASN A 153 -4.61 -10.96 3.89
N ASN A 154 -3.37 -10.43 3.96
CA ASN A 154 -2.58 -10.10 2.78
C ASN A 154 -1.66 -11.27 2.40
N ASN A 155 -1.36 -11.39 1.11
CA ASN A 155 -0.35 -12.32 0.60
C ASN A 155 0.90 -11.56 0.17
N ALA A 156 1.97 -11.66 0.95
CA ALA A 156 3.26 -11.02 0.67
C ALA A 156 4.35 -12.08 0.57
N SER A 157 4.34 -12.81 -0.55
CA SER A 157 5.19 -13.98 -0.80
C SER A 157 6.22 -13.75 -1.91
N ASN A 158 7.29 -14.53 -1.96
CA ASN A 158 8.33 -14.46 -3.02
C ASN A 158 9.04 -13.09 -3.11
N ASN A 159 9.16 -12.38 -2.01
CA ASN A 159 9.89 -11.12 -1.92
C ASN A 159 11.24 -11.33 -1.19
N VAL A 160 12.09 -10.31 -1.11
CA VAL A 160 13.24 -10.35 -0.18
C VAL A 160 12.72 -10.31 1.25
N TYR A 161 11.82 -9.39 1.56
CA TYR A 161 11.16 -9.32 2.87
C TYR A 161 9.64 -9.47 2.71
N GLY A 162 9.01 -10.35 3.48
CA GLY A 162 7.54 -10.45 3.49
C GLY A 162 6.92 -9.18 4.05
N ILE A 163 7.35 -8.80 5.25
CA ILE A 163 7.04 -7.53 5.88
C ILE A 163 8.24 -6.94 6.63
N THR A 164 8.46 -5.64 6.48
CA THR A 164 9.42 -4.85 7.24
C THR A 164 8.73 -3.78 8.06
N LEU A 165 9.12 -3.67 9.34
CA LEU A 165 8.66 -2.67 10.29
C LEU A 165 9.86 -1.92 10.85
N TRP A 166 9.94 -0.62 10.56
CA TRP A 166 10.99 0.26 11.05
C TRP A 166 10.37 1.40 11.87
N ASP A 167 10.71 1.49 13.16
CA ASP A 167 10.15 2.49 14.08
C ASP A 167 8.60 2.58 14.02
N SER A 168 7.95 1.42 13.86
CA SER A 168 6.54 1.27 13.53
C SER A 168 5.87 0.35 14.54
N SER A 169 5.23 0.93 15.54
CA SER A 169 4.68 0.20 16.69
C SER A 169 3.14 0.21 16.74
N ASN A 170 2.57 -0.62 17.61
CA ASN A 170 1.13 -0.74 17.83
C ASN A 170 0.33 -1.12 16.57
N ASN A 171 0.97 -1.74 15.58
CA ASN A 171 0.27 -2.32 14.44
C ASN A 171 -0.33 -3.67 14.83
N THR A 172 -1.53 -3.97 14.32
CA THR A 172 -2.19 -5.27 14.48
C THR A 172 -2.04 -6.06 13.18
N ILE A 173 -1.31 -7.18 13.24
CA ILE A 173 -0.86 -7.94 12.07
C ILE A 173 -1.27 -9.41 12.23
N TYR A 174 -2.22 -9.89 11.43
CA TYR A 174 -2.75 -11.25 11.56
C TYR A 174 -3.26 -11.82 10.24
N LEU A 175 -3.32 -13.15 10.13
CA LEU A 175 -3.79 -13.89 8.94
C LEU A 175 -3.07 -13.53 7.63
N ASN A 176 -1.87 -12.95 7.68
CA ASN A 176 -1.10 -12.67 6.48
C ASN A 176 -0.24 -13.87 6.09
N ASN A 177 -0.07 -14.07 4.79
CA ASN A 177 0.77 -15.11 4.23
C ASN A 177 2.15 -14.53 3.85
N PHE A 178 3.15 -14.72 4.72
CA PHE A 178 4.54 -14.27 4.49
C PHE A 178 5.47 -15.42 4.08
N ILE A 179 5.09 -16.25 3.11
CA ILE A 179 5.86 -17.44 2.71
C ILE A 179 6.81 -17.19 1.53
N ASN A 180 7.83 -18.04 1.41
CA ASN A 180 8.80 -18.03 0.31
C ASN A 180 9.54 -16.70 0.14
N ASN A 181 9.65 -15.90 1.20
CA ASN A 181 10.48 -14.71 1.20
C ASN A 181 11.91 -15.09 1.63
N ARG A 182 12.92 -14.28 1.28
CA ARG A 182 14.26 -14.47 1.86
C ARG A 182 14.22 -14.29 3.38
N TYR A 183 13.44 -13.32 3.85
CA TYR A 183 13.10 -13.12 5.26
C TYR A 183 11.60 -12.85 5.37
N ASN A 184 10.87 -13.63 6.17
CA ASN A 184 9.41 -13.45 6.26
C ASN A 184 9.04 -12.15 6.99
N ILE A 185 9.75 -11.84 8.07
CA ILE A 185 9.50 -10.67 8.92
C ILE A 185 10.84 -10.06 9.30
N TYR A 186 10.96 -8.73 9.13
CA TYR A 186 12.02 -7.92 9.71
C TYR A 186 11.40 -6.80 10.56
N SER A 187 11.85 -6.65 11.80
CA SER A 187 11.30 -5.67 12.75
C SER A 187 12.43 -4.99 13.50
N HIS A 188 12.54 -3.67 13.33
CA HIS A 188 13.53 -2.82 13.98
C HIS A 188 12.83 -1.74 14.81
N SER A 189 13.20 -1.63 16.09
CA SER A 189 12.64 -0.62 17.03
C SER A 189 11.11 -0.55 17.01
N SER A 190 10.47 -1.71 16.86
CA SER A 190 9.04 -1.84 16.57
C SER A 190 8.42 -2.90 17.47
N THR A 191 7.35 -2.55 18.18
CA THR A 191 6.56 -3.47 19.02
C THR A 191 5.14 -3.56 18.47
N ASN A 192 4.72 -4.76 18.03
CA ASN A 192 3.46 -4.97 17.31
C ASN A 192 2.69 -6.18 17.84
N ILE A 193 1.39 -6.23 17.52
CA ILE A 193 0.47 -7.30 17.91
C ILE A 193 0.34 -8.26 16.73
N TRP A 194 0.75 -9.52 16.92
CA TRP A 194 0.82 -10.54 15.85
C TRP A 194 -0.34 -11.53 15.88
N ASN A 195 -1.50 -11.09 16.38
CA ASN A 195 -2.74 -11.87 16.38
C ASN A 195 -3.96 -10.95 16.19
N SER A 196 -5.10 -11.56 15.89
CA SER A 196 -6.37 -10.86 15.77
C SER A 196 -6.77 -10.20 17.10
N THR A 197 -7.50 -9.09 17.04
CA THR A 197 -8.02 -8.40 18.23
C THR A 197 -9.23 -9.10 18.84
N GLU A 198 -9.87 -9.98 18.07
CA GLU A 198 -11.03 -10.78 18.46
C GLU A 198 -10.79 -12.24 18.10
N LYS A 199 -11.50 -13.16 18.77
CA LYS A 199 -11.41 -14.58 18.42
C LYS A 199 -12.11 -14.81 17.08
N ILE A 200 -11.46 -15.57 16.21
CA ILE A 200 -11.98 -15.94 14.90
C ILE A 200 -12.33 -17.42 14.92
N THR A 201 -13.52 -17.76 14.41
CA THR A 201 -13.95 -19.14 14.24
C THR A 201 -13.41 -19.70 12.92
N TYR A 202 -12.76 -20.86 12.96
CA TYR A 202 -12.17 -21.50 11.78
C TYR A 202 -12.33 -23.02 11.84
N THR A 203 -12.29 -23.65 10.67
CA THR A 203 -12.36 -25.11 10.53
C THR A 203 -10.99 -25.66 10.15
N TYR A 204 -10.48 -26.61 10.93
CA TYR A 204 -9.21 -27.29 10.66
C TYR A 204 -9.41 -28.80 10.83
N ASN A 205 -9.03 -29.58 9.80
CA ASN A 205 -9.22 -31.03 9.77
C ASN A 205 -10.64 -31.50 10.18
N GLY A 206 -11.66 -30.79 9.68
CA GLY A 206 -13.07 -31.11 9.93
C GLY A 206 -13.62 -30.68 11.30
N ASN A 207 -12.81 -30.09 12.19
CA ASN A 207 -13.25 -29.60 13.49
C ASN A 207 -13.30 -28.07 13.52
N THR A 208 -14.25 -27.51 14.27
CA THR A 208 -14.40 -26.06 14.46
C THR A 208 -13.72 -25.60 15.74
N TYR A 209 -12.94 -24.53 15.62
CA TYR A 209 -12.22 -23.89 16.72
C TYR A 209 -12.56 -22.41 16.77
N THR A 210 -12.36 -21.76 17.92
CA THR A 210 -12.50 -20.31 18.07
C THR A 210 -11.37 -19.79 18.93
N ASN A 211 -10.46 -19.04 18.33
CA ASN A 211 -9.26 -18.54 19.00
C ASN A 211 -8.76 -17.24 18.38
N TYR A 212 -7.84 -16.54 19.05
CA TYR A 212 -7.07 -15.47 18.43
C TYR A 212 -6.11 -16.07 17.40
N LEU A 213 -6.10 -15.53 16.18
CA LEU A 213 -5.32 -16.08 15.06
C LEU A 213 -4.14 -15.19 14.72
N GLY A 214 -2.97 -15.80 14.51
CA GLY A 214 -1.76 -15.15 14.03
C GLY A 214 -1.64 -15.17 12.51
N ASN A 215 -0.39 -15.09 12.01
CA ASN A 215 -0.03 -15.14 10.59
C ASN A 215 0.52 -16.52 10.24
#